data_AF-A0AAD5LVY9-F1
#
_entry.id   AF-A0AAD5LVY9-F1
#
_cell.length_a   1.000
_cell.length_b   1.000
_cell.length_c   1.000
_cell.angle_alpha   90.00
_cell.angle_beta   90.00
_cell.angle_gamma   90.00
#
_symmetry.space_group_name_H-M   'P 1'
#
loop_
_entity.id
_entity.type
_entity.pdbx_description
1 polymer ?
#
loop_
_entity_poly.entity_id
_entity_poly.type
_entity_poly.pdbx_seq_one_letter_code
_entity_poly.pdbx_strand_id
1 'polypeptide(L)'
;MRSALERKSRICMKRAIANIPPHEEKRYWRRYIYLWINYALYEELTSATILNGRDRYTRRVLDVIPHKKFTFAKIWIMFAHFEIRQMDLSAARKILGVSIGKCPKEKLFRAYIDLELQLREFDRCRKLYEKFLEHSPENSNTWIKFAELETLLGDVERARAIFDIAIQQPALDMPEILWKAYIDFEINAEEYEKARDLYEALLQRTNHIKVWISLAEFEMFVGNVDGARSVYDRANRALENAEKEERLMLLEAWLEAEKKIGDISAIHKVENMMPRRVKKRRQIQTDDGVDAGWEEYYDYIFPQDQAAKGSFKLLEAAARWKKQRELMAKEAQAVADDRDVERVVADESDEESRGRVRQGDSDTDIGSSSSSDESDSESSSSSSDSRGST
;
A
#
# COMPACT_ATOMS: atom_id res chain seq x y z
N MET A 1 17.57 -48.58 -38.01
CA MET A 1 18.23 -47.25 -37.84
C MET A 1 17.94 -46.60 -36.49
N ARG A 2 16.68 -46.54 -36.00
CA ARG A 2 16.34 -45.95 -34.68
C ARG A 2 17.11 -46.55 -33.49
N SER A 3 17.21 -47.88 -33.43
CA SER A 3 17.94 -48.59 -32.36
C SER A 3 19.46 -48.33 -32.29
N ALA A 4 20.11 -47.99 -33.40
CA ALA A 4 21.53 -47.65 -33.43
C ALA A 4 21.78 -46.22 -32.96
N LEU A 5 20.86 -45.30 -33.29
CA LEU A 5 20.89 -43.92 -32.81
C LEU A 5 20.66 -43.86 -31.29
N GLU A 6 19.70 -44.65 -30.79
CA GLU A 6 19.39 -44.81 -29.36
C GLU A 6 20.56 -45.40 -28.56
N ARG A 7 21.28 -46.38 -29.11
CA ARG A 7 22.49 -46.90 -28.46
C ARG A 7 23.60 -45.85 -28.41
N LYS A 8 23.80 -45.07 -29.47
CA LYS A 8 24.79 -43.98 -29.51
C LYS A 8 24.45 -42.87 -28.52
N SER A 9 23.19 -42.41 -28.48
CA SER A 9 22.74 -41.41 -27.50
C SER A 9 22.93 -41.89 -26.06
N ARG A 10 22.59 -43.15 -25.76
CA ARG A 10 22.82 -43.77 -24.45
C ARG A 10 24.29 -43.78 -24.04
N ILE A 11 25.19 -44.14 -24.96
CA ILE A 11 26.64 -44.16 -24.68
C ILE A 11 27.17 -42.75 -24.45
N CYS A 12 26.73 -41.77 -25.25
CA CYS A 12 27.10 -40.37 -25.07
C CYS A 12 26.64 -39.83 -23.71
N MET A 13 25.40 -40.12 -23.29
CA MET A 13 24.90 -39.71 -21.98
C MET A 13 25.65 -40.41 -20.83
N LYS A 14 25.94 -41.71 -20.94
CA LYS A 14 26.76 -42.44 -19.95
C LYS A 14 28.15 -41.84 -19.79
N ARG A 15 28.82 -41.48 -20.91
CA ARG A 15 30.12 -40.79 -20.89
C ARG A 15 30.01 -39.40 -20.26
N ALA A 16 28.97 -38.64 -20.60
CA ALA A 16 28.77 -37.31 -20.06
C ALA A 16 28.49 -37.33 -18.54
N ILE A 17 27.87 -38.40 -18.03
CA ILE A 17 27.64 -38.60 -16.59
C ILE A 17 28.90 -39.07 -15.87
N ALA A 18 29.80 -39.81 -16.53
CA ALA A 18 31.08 -40.19 -15.93
C ALA A 18 31.97 -38.98 -15.60
N ASN A 19 31.79 -37.87 -16.33
CA ASN A 19 32.51 -36.61 -16.09
C ASN A 19 31.85 -35.81 -14.96
N ILE A 20 32.24 -36.14 -13.72
CA ILE A 20 31.84 -35.38 -12.52
C ILE A 20 32.52 -34.00 -12.59
N PRO A 21 31.79 -32.89 -12.34
CA PRO A 21 32.41 -31.56 -12.27
C PRO A 21 33.52 -31.53 -11.21
N PRO A 22 34.75 -31.10 -11.56
CA PRO A 22 35.87 -31.09 -10.62
C PRO A 22 35.74 -30.00 -9.54
N HIS A 23 35.04 -28.91 -9.85
CA HIS A 23 34.76 -27.84 -8.88
C HIS A 23 33.40 -28.05 -8.20
N GLU A 24 33.37 -27.87 -6.88
CA GLU A 24 32.17 -28.05 -6.03
C GLU A 24 31.24 -26.84 -6.01
N GLU A 25 31.32 -25.95 -7.01
CA GLU A 25 30.42 -24.80 -7.08
C GLU A 25 29.03 -25.19 -7.62
N LYS A 26 27.98 -24.71 -6.93
CA LYS A 26 26.58 -24.97 -7.27
C LYS A 26 26.23 -24.70 -8.73
N ARG A 27 26.91 -23.75 -9.40
CA ARG A 27 26.65 -23.37 -10.80
C ARG A 27 27.01 -24.49 -11.79
N TYR A 28 28.15 -25.15 -11.63
CA TYR A 28 28.58 -26.25 -12.50
C TYR A 28 27.77 -27.52 -12.25
N TRP A 29 27.42 -27.77 -10.99
CA TRP A 29 26.57 -28.89 -10.61
C TRP A 29 25.15 -28.76 -11.14
N ARG A 30 24.58 -27.55 -11.28
CA ARG A 30 23.25 -27.36 -11.89
C ARG A 30 23.16 -28.01 -13.28
N ARG A 31 24.09 -27.71 -14.19
CA ARG A 31 24.09 -28.26 -15.56
C ARG A 31 24.23 -29.77 -15.54
N TYR A 32 25.15 -30.27 -14.72
CA TYR A 32 25.37 -31.71 -14.55
C TYR A 32 24.12 -32.43 -14.02
N ILE A 33 23.40 -31.83 -13.09
CA ILE A 33 22.19 -32.39 -12.50
C ILE A 33 21.04 -32.43 -13.50
N TYR A 34 20.84 -31.39 -14.30
CA TYR A 34 19.82 -31.42 -15.35
C TYR A 34 20.15 -32.47 -16.41
N LEU A 35 21.42 -32.59 -16.79
CA LEU A 35 21.87 -33.66 -17.69
C LEU A 35 21.56 -35.04 -17.12
N TRP A 36 21.78 -35.23 -15.82
CA TRP A 36 21.46 -36.48 -15.14
C TRP A 36 19.95 -36.74 -15.04
N ILE A 37 19.14 -35.73 -14.71
CA ILE A 37 17.67 -35.85 -14.72
C ILE A 37 17.18 -36.27 -16.11
N ASN A 38 17.70 -35.64 -17.16
CA ASN A 38 17.35 -35.96 -18.54
C ASN A 38 17.78 -37.38 -18.93
N TYR A 39 18.96 -37.82 -18.50
CA TYR A 39 19.40 -39.20 -18.73
C TYR A 39 18.54 -40.21 -17.98
N ALA A 40 18.17 -39.91 -16.75
CA ALA A 40 17.38 -40.81 -15.94
C ALA A 40 15.95 -40.94 -16.50
N LEU A 41 15.35 -39.84 -16.96
CA LEU A 41 14.11 -39.86 -17.75
C LEU A 41 14.27 -40.61 -19.08
N TYR A 42 15.40 -40.44 -19.78
CA TYR A 42 15.68 -41.15 -21.03
C TYR A 42 15.80 -42.67 -20.81
N GLU A 43 16.50 -43.10 -19.77
CA GLU A 43 16.58 -44.52 -19.40
C GLU A 43 15.23 -45.05 -18.94
N GLU A 44 14.41 -44.28 -18.22
CA GLU A 44 13.04 -44.69 -17.88
C GLU A 44 12.17 -44.96 -19.12
N LEU A 45 12.23 -44.07 -20.12
CA LEU A 45 11.45 -44.21 -21.35
C LEU A 45 11.97 -45.34 -22.25
N THR A 46 13.28 -45.60 -22.24
CA THR A 46 13.93 -46.52 -23.17
C THR A 46 14.15 -47.92 -22.59
N SER A 47 14.32 -48.04 -21.27
CA SER A 47 14.61 -49.31 -20.59
C SER A 47 13.42 -49.76 -19.74
N ALA A 48 12.77 -50.83 -20.17
CA ALA A 48 11.73 -51.53 -19.41
C ALA A 48 12.27 -52.26 -18.15
N THR A 49 13.51 -52.00 -17.73
CA THR A 49 14.16 -52.65 -16.57
C THR A 49 14.11 -51.75 -15.34
N ILE A 50 13.06 -51.95 -14.56
CA ILE A 50 12.68 -51.23 -13.34
C ILE A 50 13.79 -51.21 -12.27
N LEU A 51 14.45 -52.36 -12.04
CA LEU A 51 15.43 -52.55 -10.95
C LEU A 51 16.73 -51.77 -11.15
N ASN A 52 17.24 -51.72 -12.39
CA ASN A 52 18.48 -51.00 -12.70
C ASN A 52 18.32 -49.48 -12.59
N GLY A 53 17.11 -48.95 -12.76
CA GLY A 53 16.81 -47.53 -12.58
C GLY A 53 16.99 -47.11 -11.12
N ARG A 54 16.38 -47.88 -10.20
CA ARG A 54 16.41 -47.63 -8.76
C ARG A 54 17.83 -47.59 -8.19
N ASP A 55 18.67 -48.58 -8.49
CA ASP A 55 20.04 -48.60 -7.99
C ASP A 55 20.89 -47.43 -8.52
N ARG A 56 20.67 -47.01 -9.77
CA ARG A 56 21.35 -45.84 -10.35
C ARG A 56 20.91 -44.54 -9.72
N TYR A 57 19.61 -44.39 -9.47
CA TYR A 57 19.06 -43.24 -8.74
C TYR A 57 19.62 -43.20 -7.32
N THR A 58 19.50 -44.28 -6.57
CA THR A 58 19.93 -44.39 -5.16
C THR A 58 21.42 -44.13 -5.01
N ARG A 59 22.27 -44.78 -5.82
CA ARG A 59 23.73 -44.62 -5.80
C ARG A 59 24.17 -43.21 -6.15
N ARG A 60 23.56 -42.56 -7.14
CA ARG A 60 23.99 -41.23 -7.58
C ARG A 60 23.48 -40.13 -6.65
N VAL A 61 22.26 -40.26 -6.15
CA VAL A 61 21.67 -39.33 -5.19
C VAL A 61 22.40 -39.42 -3.87
N LEU A 62 22.71 -40.60 -3.34
CA LEU A 62 23.31 -40.74 -2.01
C LEU A 62 24.83 -40.56 -1.97
N ASP A 63 25.58 -41.03 -2.98
CA ASP A 63 27.05 -41.12 -2.88
C ASP A 63 27.79 -40.00 -3.60
N VAL A 64 27.24 -39.49 -4.71
CA VAL A 64 28.00 -38.64 -5.63
C VAL A 64 27.57 -37.17 -5.58
N ILE A 65 26.56 -36.85 -4.78
CA ILE A 65 26.19 -35.46 -4.47
C ILE A 65 26.65 -35.17 -3.04
N PRO A 66 27.60 -34.23 -2.85
CA PRO A 66 27.96 -33.73 -1.52
C PRO A 66 26.81 -32.93 -0.89
N HIS A 67 25.88 -33.61 -0.22
CA HIS A 67 24.72 -32.99 0.46
C HIS A 67 25.12 -32.03 1.58
N LYS A 68 26.36 -32.11 2.08
CA LYS A 68 26.89 -31.19 3.10
C LYS A 68 27.25 -29.80 2.55
N LYS A 69 27.57 -29.69 1.25
CA LYS A 69 28.01 -28.43 0.61
C LYS A 69 26.92 -27.79 -0.24
N PHE A 70 26.14 -28.61 -0.94
CA PHE A 70 25.00 -28.13 -1.71
C PHE A 70 23.88 -29.16 -1.74
N THR A 71 22.65 -28.67 -1.72
CA THR A 71 21.46 -29.53 -1.70
C THR A 71 20.56 -29.19 -2.90
N PHE A 72 20.09 -30.22 -3.60
CA PHE A 72 19.23 -30.06 -4.78
C PHE A 72 17.89 -30.73 -4.54
N ALA A 73 16.88 -29.94 -4.16
CA ALA A 73 15.52 -30.44 -3.90
C ALA A 73 14.91 -31.16 -5.11
N LYS A 74 15.17 -30.67 -6.33
CA LYS A 74 14.58 -31.22 -7.56
C LYS A 74 14.93 -32.69 -7.78
N ILE A 75 16.12 -33.12 -7.39
CA ILE A 75 16.59 -34.50 -7.57
C ILE A 75 15.79 -35.46 -6.69
N TRP A 76 15.66 -35.11 -5.41
CA TRP A 76 14.87 -35.88 -4.44
C TRP A 76 13.40 -35.99 -4.85
N ILE A 77 12.82 -34.90 -5.35
CA ILE A 77 11.44 -34.89 -5.88
C ILE A 77 11.32 -35.81 -7.10
N MET A 78 12.25 -35.73 -8.06
CA MET A 78 12.23 -36.62 -9.23
C MET A 78 12.41 -38.09 -8.84
N PHE A 79 13.23 -38.38 -7.83
CA PHE A 79 13.41 -39.73 -7.34
C PHE A 79 12.15 -40.26 -6.62
N ALA A 80 11.49 -39.42 -5.82
CA ALA A 80 10.21 -39.78 -5.24
C ALA A 80 9.13 -40.05 -6.31
N HIS A 81 9.05 -39.22 -7.36
CA HIS A 81 8.15 -39.46 -8.48
C HIS A 81 8.50 -40.74 -9.27
N PHE A 82 9.78 -41.10 -9.38
CA PHE A 82 10.18 -42.37 -9.96
C PHE A 82 9.63 -43.55 -9.15
N GLU A 83 9.81 -43.55 -7.82
CA GLU A 83 9.29 -44.63 -6.97
C GLU A 83 7.75 -44.69 -6.97
N ILE A 84 7.07 -43.54 -7.07
CA ILE A 84 5.61 -43.50 -7.28
C ILE A 84 5.23 -44.17 -8.60
N ARG A 85 5.97 -43.93 -9.69
CA ARG A 85 5.76 -44.63 -10.97
C ARG A 85 6.02 -46.14 -10.87
N GLN A 86 6.97 -46.55 -10.00
CA GLN A 86 7.23 -47.96 -9.70
C GLN A 86 6.23 -48.58 -8.72
N MET A 87 5.22 -47.83 -8.28
CA MET A 87 4.23 -48.24 -7.29
C MET A 87 4.81 -48.59 -5.91
N ASP A 88 6.07 -48.21 -5.61
CA ASP A 88 6.66 -48.39 -4.28
C ASP A 88 6.52 -47.11 -3.45
N LEU A 89 5.35 -46.97 -2.84
CA LEU A 89 5.02 -45.88 -1.92
C LEU A 89 5.92 -45.88 -0.67
N SER A 90 6.39 -47.06 -0.24
CA SER A 90 7.19 -47.19 0.97
C SER A 90 8.61 -46.66 0.76
N ALA A 91 9.21 -46.94 -0.40
CA ALA A 91 10.49 -46.38 -0.79
C ALA A 91 10.39 -44.88 -1.01
N ALA A 92 9.35 -44.41 -1.72
CA ALA A 92 9.12 -42.98 -1.95
C ALA A 92 9.11 -42.18 -0.63
N ARG A 93 8.39 -42.68 0.39
CA ARG A 93 8.35 -42.08 1.73
C ARG A 93 9.70 -42.10 2.44
N LYS A 94 10.42 -43.22 2.40
CA LYS A 94 11.78 -43.32 2.98
C LYS A 94 12.74 -42.31 2.34
N ILE A 95 12.68 -42.17 1.02
CA ILE A 95 13.53 -41.24 0.27
C ILE A 95 13.21 -39.80 0.65
N LEU A 96 11.92 -39.42 0.70
CA LEU A 96 11.52 -38.08 1.11
C LEU A 96 11.89 -37.80 2.57
N GLY A 97 11.71 -38.76 3.48
CA GLY A 97 12.16 -38.64 4.87
C GLY A 97 13.68 -38.45 5.00
N VAL A 98 14.48 -39.25 4.27
CA VAL A 98 15.96 -39.07 4.22
C VAL A 98 16.33 -37.71 3.62
N SER A 99 15.59 -37.26 2.61
CA SER A 99 15.82 -35.97 1.97
C SER A 99 15.61 -34.81 2.94
N ILE A 100 14.61 -34.87 3.81
CA ILE A 100 14.35 -33.85 4.83
C ILE A 100 15.47 -33.84 5.88
N GLY A 101 15.88 -35.01 6.36
CA GLY A 101 16.95 -35.10 7.36
C GLY A 101 18.31 -34.61 6.86
N LYS A 102 18.62 -34.83 5.56
CA LYS A 102 19.87 -34.34 4.95
C LYS A 102 19.77 -32.90 4.44
N CYS A 103 18.59 -32.49 4.00
CA CYS A 103 18.37 -31.26 3.25
C CYS A 103 16.99 -30.67 3.63
N PRO A 104 16.87 -29.99 4.76
CA PRO A 104 15.60 -29.38 5.12
C PRO A 104 15.40 -28.14 4.24
N LYS A 105 14.58 -28.30 3.19
CA LYS A 105 14.20 -27.24 2.27
C LYS A 105 12.71 -27.22 2.17
N GLU A 106 12.13 -26.02 2.17
CA GLU A 106 10.68 -25.85 2.06
C GLU A 106 10.07 -26.55 0.86
N LYS A 107 10.78 -26.57 -0.28
CA LYS A 107 10.30 -27.26 -1.50
C LYS A 107 10.18 -28.78 -1.32
N LEU A 108 10.99 -29.39 -0.46
CA LEU A 108 10.92 -30.82 -0.16
C LEU A 108 9.78 -31.12 0.80
N PHE A 109 9.59 -30.28 1.83
CA PHE A 109 8.43 -30.38 2.71
C PHE A 109 7.13 -30.24 1.92
N ARG A 110 7.00 -29.20 1.07
CA ARG A 110 5.82 -29.02 0.19
C ARG A 110 5.57 -30.24 -0.68
N ALA A 111 6.57 -30.73 -1.41
CA ALA A 111 6.40 -31.91 -2.27
C ALA A 111 6.03 -33.18 -1.49
N TYR A 112 6.51 -33.33 -0.25
CA TYR A 112 6.15 -34.49 0.57
C TYR A 112 4.74 -34.36 1.15
N ILE A 113 4.35 -33.16 1.59
CA ILE A 113 2.97 -32.86 2.00
C ILE A 113 2.00 -33.10 0.86
N ASP A 114 2.29 -32.58 -0.35
CA ASP A 114 1.46 -32.76 -1.53
C ASP A 114 1.25 -34.25 -1.85
N LEU A 115 2.30 -35.06 -1.68
CA LEU A 115 2.21 -36.51 -1.86
C LEU A 115 1.29 -37.17 -0.81
N GLU A 116 1.48 -36.88 0.48
CA GLU A 116 0.65 -37.48 1.52
C GLU A 116 -0.81 -36.97 1.45
N LEU A 117 -1.02 -35.74 0.98
CA LEU A 117 -2.35 -35.18 0.70
C LEU A 117 -3.05 -35.93 -0.44
N GLN A 118 -2.33 -36.25 -1.52
CA GLN A 118 -2.84 -37.10 -2.61
C GLN A 118 -3.21 -38.51 -2.12
N LEU A 119 -2.47 -39.04 -1.13
CA LEU A 119 -2.74 -40.33 -0.51
C LEU A 119 -3.82 -40.26 0.59
N ARG A 120 -4.30 -39.05 0.94
CA ARG A 120 -5.29 -38.78 2.01
C ARG A 120 -4.85 -39.25 3.40
N GLU A 121 -3.54 -39.26 3.66
CA GLU A 121 -2.94 -39.65 4.94
C GLU A 121 -2.73 -38.43 5.83
N PHE A 122 -3.82 -37.87 6.34
CA PHE A 122 -3.83 -36.58 7.04
C PHE A 122 -3.01 -36.57 8.34
N ASP A 123 -2.97 -37.68 9.08
CA ASP A 123 -2.16 -37.78 10.31
C ASP A 123 -0.66 -37.69 10.05
N ARG A 124 -0.22 -38.10 8.85
CA ARG A 124 1.17 -37.93 8.44
C ARG A 124 1.44 -36.52 7.96
N CYS A 125 0.48 -35.91 7.26
CA CYS A 125 0.55 -34.49 6.92
C CYS A 125 0.75 -33.65 8.19
N ARG A 126 -0.02 -33.89 9.26
CA ARG A 126 0.12 -33.21 10.56
C ARG A 126 1.55 -33.28 11.12
N LYS A 127 2.07 -34.50 11.29
CA LYS A 127 3.46 -34.71 11.77
C LYS A 127 4.51 -34.06 10.87
N LEU A 128 4.23 -33.97 9.57
CA LEU A 128 5.13 -33.36 8.61
C LEU A 128 5.09 -31.82 8.70
N TYR A 129 3.92 -31.23 8.92
CA TYR A 129 3.77 -29.80 9.20
C TYR A 129 4.42 -29.43 10.54
N GLU A 130 4.22 -30.21 11.61
CA GLU A 130 4.90 -30.00 12.90
C GLU A 130 6.43 -29.95 12.73
N LYS A 131 7.01 -30.96 12.06
CA LYS A 131 8.45 -30.97 11.75
C LYS A 131 8.89 -29.85 10.83
N PHE A 132 8.01 -29.38 9.96
CA PHE A 132 8.32 -28.25 9.08
C PHE A 132 8.40 -26.95 9.87
N LEU A 133 7.49 -26.76 10.82
CA LEU A 133 7.45 -25.62 11.72
C LEU A 133 8.60 -25.63 12.73
N GLU A 134 9.02 -26.79 13.22
CA GLU A 134 10.25 -26.93 14.04
C GLU A 134 11.50 -26.41 13.31
N HIS A 135 11.56 -26.61 11.99
CA HIS A 135 12.73 -26.20 11.20
C HIS A 135 12.63 -24.78 10.65
N SER A 136 11.43 -24.31 10.34
CA SER A 136 11.19 -23.02 9.69
C SER A 136 9.96 -22.33 10.30
N PRO A 137 10.04 -21.88 11.56
CA PRO A 137 8.93 -21.19 12.22
C PRO A 137 8.65 -19.82 11.61
N GLU A 138 9.62 -19.25 10.88
CA GLU A 138 9.57 -17.91 10.30
C GLU A 138 8.60 -17.78 9.12
N ASN A 139 8.25 -18.89 8.46
CA ASN A 139 7.51 -18.86 7.21
C ASN A 139 5.98 -18.83 7.44
N SER A 140 5.38 -17.64 7.33
CA SER A 140 3.93 -17.43 7.45
C SER A 140 3.08 -18.31 6.51
N ASN A 141 3.55 -18.61 5.30
CA ASN A 141 2.78 -19.45 4.36
C ASN A 141 2.62 -20.89 4.85
N THR A 142 3.53 -21.38 5.69
CA THR A 142 3.49 -22.76 6.19
C THR A 142 2.42 -22.91 7.26
N TRP A 143 2.30 -21.91 8.14
CA TRP A 143 1.22 -21.78 9.11
C TRP A 143 -0.15 -21.71 8.43
N ILE A 144 -0.31 -20.84 7.43
CA ILE A 144 -1.57 -20.70 6.68
C ILE A 144 -1.98 -22.04 6.05
N LYS A 145 -1.05 -22.70 5.34
CA LYS A 145 -1.35 -24.00 4.71
C LYS A 145 -1.64 -25.11 5.71
N PHE A 146 -1.09 -25.04 6.91
CA PHE A 146 -1.39 -26.02 7.95
C PHE A 146 -2.80 -25.81 8.51
N ALA A 147 -3.16 -24.57 8.78
CA ALA A 147 -4.50 -24.22 9.21
C ALA A 147 -5.55 -24.52 8.12
N GLU A 148 -5.29 -24.18 6.85
CA GLU A 148 -6.15 -24.54 5.70
C GLU A 148 -6.42 -26.06 5.63
N LEU A 149 -5.40 -26.89 5.90
CA LEU A 149 -5.57 -28.35 5.93
C LEU A 149 -6.54 -28.79 7.03
N GLU A 150 -6.40 -28.25 8.25
CA GLU A 150 -7.28 -28.60 9.37
C GLU A 150 -8.71 -28.08 9.16
N THR A 151 -8.86 -26.89 8.54
CA THR A 151 -10.17 -26.38 8.10
C THR A 151 -10.84 -27.30 7.09
N LEU A 152 -10.08 -27.83 6.12
CA LEU A 152 -10.59 -28.82 5.15
C LEU A 152 -11.01 -30.14 5.80
N LEU A 153 -10.42 -30.48 6.95
CA LEU A 153 -10.79 -31.65 7.74
C LEU A 153 -11.99 -31.41 8.66
N GLY A 154 -12.41 -30.14 8.82
CA GLY A 154 -13.51 -29.73 9.70
C GLY A 154 -13.09 -29.47 11.15
N ASP A 155 -11.79 -29.58 11.48
CA ASP A 155 -11.25 -29.36 12.82
C ASP A 155 -10.99 -27.85 13.05
N VAL A 156 -12.06 -27.06 13.17
CA VAL A 156 -12.00 -25.58 13.31
C VAL A 156 -11.23 -25.17 14.57
N GLU A 157 -11.41 -25.87 15.69
CA GLU A 157 -10.72 -25.59 16.95
C GLU A 157 -9.20 -25.76 16.85
N ARG A 158 -8.76 -26.79 16.12
CA ARG A 158 -7.33 -27.03 15.90
C ARG A 158 -6.74 -25.98 14.96
N ALA A 159 -7.46 -25.61 13.90
CA ALA A 159 -7.05 -24.51 13.02
C ALA A 159 -6.87 -23.19 13.80
N ARG A 160 -7.76 -22.87 14.73
CA ARG A 160 -7.64 -21.71 15.64
C ARG A 160 -6.39 -21.78 16.50
N ALA A 161 -6.19 -22.90 17.19
CA ALA A 161 -5.00 -23.09 18.02
C ALA A 161 -3.69 -22.92 17.22
N ILE A 162 -3.66 -23.36 15.97
CA ILE A 162 -2.51 -23.16 15.07
C ILE A 162 -2.30 -21.67 14.78
N PHE A 163 -3.36 -20.92 14.47
CA PHE A 163 -3.27 -19.47 14.24
C PHE A 163 -2.84 -18.70 15.51
N ASP A 164 -3.36 -19.07 16.67
CA ASP A 164 -2.98 -18.46 17.96
C ASP A 164 -1.49 -18.65 18.27
N ILE A 165 -0.97 -19.87 18.06
CA ILE A 165 0.45 -20.17 18.21
C ILE A 165 1.27 -19.33 17.23
N ALA A 166 0.79 -19.20 15.99
CA ALA A 166 1.48 -18.44 14.96
C ALA A 166 1.58 -16.95 15.33
N ILE A 167 0.52 -16.33 15.87
CA ILE A 167 0.50 -14.91 16.29
C ILE A 167 1.44 -14.61 17.46
N GLN A 168 1.66 -15.60 18.33
CA GLN A 168 2.61 -15.50 19.43
C GLN A 168 4.07 -15.54 18.94
N GLN A 169 4.36 -16.02 17.73
CA GLN A 169 5.71 -16.06 17.21
C GLN A 169 6.23 -14.66 16.86
N PRO A 170 7.38 -14.23 17.44
CA PRO A 170 7.91 -12.88 17.22
C PRO A 170 8.67 -12.72 15.90
N ALA A 171 9.08 -13.83 15.26
CA ALA A 171 9.95 -13.84 14.07
C ALA A 171 9.19 -14.28 12.81
N LEU A 172 8.05 -13.66 12.51
CA LEU A 172 7.32 -13.92 11.26
C LEU A 172 7.82 -13.01 10.14
N ASP A 173 8.13 -13.60 8.97
CA ASP A 173 8.68 -12.90 7.80
C ASP A 173 7.66 -11.89 7.23
N MET A 174 6.38 -12.26 7.18
CA MET A 174 5.27 -11.39 6.80
C MET A 174 4.07 -11.64 7.72
N PRO A 175 3.95 -10.90 8.83
CA PRO A 175 2.84 -11.06 9.77
C PRO A 175 1.48 -10.70 9.15
N GLU A 176 1.43 -9.67 8.29
CA GLU A 176 0.17 -9.16 7.71
C GLU A 176 -0.64 -10.22 6.95
N ILE A 177 0.04 -11.07 6.19
CA ILE A 177 -0.60 -12.13 5.39
C ILE A 177 -1.24 -13.17 6.32
N LEU A 178 -0.59 -13.48 7.44
CA LEU A 178 -1.09 -14.42 8.43
C LEU A 178 -2.34 -13.86 9.13
N TRP A 179 -2.30 -12.60 9.56
CA TRP A 179 -3.46 -11.94 10.17
C TRP A 179 -4.66 -11.90 9.23
N LYS A 180 -4.45 -11.52 7.96
CA LYS A 180 -5.52 -11.55 6.96
C LYS A 180 -6.11 -12.95 6.80
N ALA A 181 -5.25 -13.97 6.68
CA ALA A 181 -5.72 -15.35 6.54
C ALA A 181 -6.51 -15.82 7.77
N TYR A 182 -6.12 -15.40 8.98
CA TYR A 182 -6.84 -15.75 10.20
C TYR A 182 -8.21 -15.07 10.28
N ILE A 183 -8.28 -13.79 9.93
CA ILE A 183 -9.54 -13.04 9.85
C ILE A 183 -10.46 -13.67 8.79
N ASP A 184 -9.95 -13.94 7.58
CA ASP A 184 -10.71 -14.61 6.51
C ASP A 184 -11.25 -15.98 6.99
N PHE A 185 -10.46 -16.71 7.79
CA PHE A 185 -10.88 -17.97 8.39
C PHE A 185 -12.03 -17.80 9.40
N GLU A 186 -11.96 -16.85 10.34
CA GLU A 186 -13.05 -16.63 11.30
C GLU A 186 -14.33 -16.10 10.63
N ILE A 187 -14.19 -15.30 9.57
CA ILE A 187 -15.33 -14.87 8.74
C ILE A 187 -16.00 -16.09 8.09
N ASN A 188 -15.21 -17.02 7.54
CA ASN A 188 -15.73 -18.26 6.95
C ASN A 188 -16.32 -19.21 8.00
N ALA A 189 -15.86 -19.14 9.25
CA ALA A 189 -16.41 -19.89 10.37
C ALA A 189 -17.66 -19.23 11.00
N GLU A 190 -18.12 -18.09 10.46
CA GLU A 190 -19.28 -17.30 10.91
C GLU A 190 -19.16 -16.76 12.35
N GLU A 191 -17.95 -16.72 12.91
CA GLU A 191 -17.69 -16.30 14.29
C GLU A 191 -17.26 -14.83 14.33
N TYR A 192 -18.21 -13.95 14.01
CA TYR A 192 -17.97 -12.52 13.81
C TYR A 192 -17.45 -11.78 15.05
N GLU A 193 -17.78 -12.23 16.26
CA GLU A 193 -17.28 -11.62 17.51
C GLU A 193 -15.76 -11.80 17.64
N LYS A 194 -15.25 -13.01 17.41
CA LYS A 194 -13.81 -13.28 17.45
C LYS A 194 -13.07 -12.55 16.34
N ALA A 195 -13.68 -12.45 15.16
CA ALA A 195 -13.12 -11.65 14.07
C ALA A 195 -12.93 -10.18 14.48
N ARG A 196 -13.86 -9.58 15.24
CA ARG A 196 -13.72 -8.23 15.80
C ARG A 196 -12.56 -8.14 16.79
N ASP A 197 -12.47 -9.07 17.73
CA ASP A 197 -11.38 -9.11 18.71
C ASP A 197 -10.01 -9.19 18.01
N LEU A 198 -9.92 -9.96 16.93
CA LEU A 198 -8.71 -10.07 16.11
C LEU A 198 -8.37 -8.77 15.38
N TYR A 199 -9.37 -8.07 14.82
CA TYR A 199 -9.15 -6.76 14.24
C TYR A 199 -8.68 -5.74 15.29
N GLU A 200 -9.26 -5.75 16.50
CA GLU A 200 -8.83 -4.84 17.57
C GLU A 200 -7.41 -5.15 18.05
N ALA A 201 -7.06 -6.44 18.20
CA ALA A 201 -5.70 -6.87 18.49
C ALA A 201 -4.70 -6.46 17.40
N LEU A 202 -5.10 -6.58 16.13
CA LEU A 202 -4.27 -6.15 15.00
C LEU A 202 -4.09 -4.63 14.98
N LEU A 203 -5.13 -3.84 15.25
CA LEU A 203 -5.07 -2.38 15.34
C LEU A 203 -4.17 -1.89 16.48
N GLN A 204 -4.17 -2.59 17.62
CA GLN A 204 -3.27 -2.29 18.74
C GLN A 204 -1.79 -2.51 18.36
N ARG A 205 -1.49 -3.51 17.53
CA ARG A 205 -0.12 -3.80 17.07
C ARG A 205 0.29 -2.92 15.89
N THR A 206 -0.63 -2.69 14.96
CA THR A 206 -0.38 -1.99 13.70
C THR A 206 -1.50 -0.99 13.44
N ASN A 207 -1.21 0.30 13.59
CA ASN A 207 -2.17 1.38 13.29
C ASN A 207 -2.14 1.74 11.81
N HIS A 208 -2.38 0.76 10.93
CA HIS A 208 -2.39 0.96 9.47
C HIS A 208 -3.81 1.16 8.93
N ILE A 209 -3.97 2.09 8.00
CA ILE A 209 -5.26 2.48 7.37
C ILE A 209 -5.95 1.32 6.68
N LYS A 210 -5.17 0.45 6.01
CA LYS A 210 -5.74 -0.72 5.34
C LYS A 210 -6.51 -1.62 6.32
N VAL A 211 -6.03 -1.73 7.56
CA VAL A 211 -6.71 -2.50 8.61
C VAL A 211 -8.02 -1.81 9.02
N TRP A 212 -7.99 -0.49 9.22
CA TRP A 212 -9.20 0.30 9.51
C TRP A 212 -10.28 0.19 8.43
N ILE A 213 -9.88 0.31 7.16
CA ILE A 213 -10.80 0.14 6.01
C ILE A 213 -11.36 -1.28 6.01
N SER A 214 -10.53 -2.31 6.17
CA SER A 214 -11.00 -3.70 6.19
C SER A 214 -11.95 -4.01 7.35
N LEU A 215 -11.72 -3.43 8.54
CA LEU A 215 -12.64 -3.57 9.68
C LEU A 215 -13.99 -2.91 9.39
N ALA A 216 -13.98 -1.72 8.78
CA ALA A 216 -15.22 -1.03 8.42
C ALA A 216 -15.98 -1.77 7.31
N GLU A 217 -15.29 -2.28 6.29
CA GLU A 217 -15.88 -3.16 5.27
C GLU A 217 -16.45 -4.45 5.87
N PHE A 218 -15.78 -5.01 6.88
CA PHE A 218 -16.27 -6.17 7.62
C PHE A 218 -17.56 -5.87 8.40
N GLU A 219 -17.63 -4.77 9.15
CA GLU A 219 -18.88 -4.39 9.85
C GLU A 219 -20.03 -4.13 8.87
N MET A 220 -19.72 -3.57 7.69
CA MET A 220 -20.67 -3.40 6.60
C MET A 220 -21.17 -4.75 6.06
N PHE A 221 -20.27 -5.75 5.94
CA PHE A 221 -20.64 -7.10 5.53
C PHE A 221 -21.55 -7.79 6.56
N VAL A 222 -21.28 -7.62 7.85
CA VAL A 222 -22.12 -8.13 8.95
C VAL A 222 -23.46 -7.38 9.04
N GLY A 223 -23.59 -6.22 8.38
CA GLY A 223 -24.81 -5.39 8.36
C GLY A 223 -24.91 -4.40 9.53
N ASN A 224 -23.84 -4.21 10.30
CA ASN A 224 -23.78 -3.29 11.42
C ASN A 224 -23.31 -1.89 10.96
N VAL A 225 -24.23 -1.13 10.37
CA VAL A 225 -23.96 0.18 9.79
C VAL A 225 -23.48 1.19 10.84
N ASP A 226 -24.08 1.19 12.02
CA ASP A 226 -23.69 2.10 13.11
C ASP A 226 -22.30 1.75 13.67
N GLY A 227 -21.98 0.46 13.75
CA GLY A 227 -20.64 -0.03 14.06
C GLY A 227 -19.60 0.46 13.05
N ALA A 228 -19.86 0.29 11.76
CA ALA A 228 -18.96 0.76 10.70
C ALA A 228 -18.69 2.27 10.78
N ARG A 229 -19.73 3.09 11.04
CA ARG A 229 -19.61 4.54 11.24
C ARG A 229 -18.73 4.88 12.44
N SER A 230 -18.93 4.18 13.55
CA SER A 230 -18.10 4.36 14.74
C SER A 230 -16.63 4.02 14.47
N VAL A 231 -16.37 2.97 13.67
CA VAL A 231 -15.02 2.57 13.27
C VAL A 231 -14.37 3.65 12.41
N TYR A 232 -15.07 4.23 11.42
CA TYR A 232 -14.56 5.34 10.63
C TYR A 232 -14.26 6.59 11.48
N ASP A 233 -15.15 6.94 12.41
CA ASP A 233 -14.93 8.05 13.34
C ASP A 233 -13.72 7.78 14.26
N ARG A 234 -13.53 6.54 14.76
CA ARG A 234 -12.33 6.14 15.53
C ARG A 234 -11.07 6.22 14.67
N ALA A 235 -11.11 5.71 13.45
CA ALA A 235 -10.00 5.71 12.51
C ALA A 235 -9.54 7.14 12.18
N ASN A 236 -10.48 8.05 11.93
CA ASN A 236 -10.17 9.45 11.64
C ASN A 236 -9.52 10.19 12.82
N ARG A 237 -9.87 9.82 14.07
CA ARG A 237 -9.17 10.33 15.28
C ARG A 237 -7.79 9.72 15.44
N ALA A 238 -7.66 8.41 15.22
CA ALA A 238 -6.37 7.72 15.32
C ALA A 238 -5.36 8.17 14.25
N LEU A 239 -5.85 8.60 13.09
CA LEU A 239 -5.06 9.06 11.93
C LEU A 239 -4.96 10.60 11.83
N GLU A 240 -5.38 11.35 12.86
CA GLU A 240 -5.29 12.82 12.85
C GLU A 240 -3.84 13.32 12.76
N ASN A 241 -2.89 12.55 13.32
CA ASN A 241 -1.46 12.82 13.27
C ASN A 241 -0.70 12.04 12.18
N ALA A 242 -1.41 11.19 11.41
CA ALA A 242 -0.82 10.35 10.38
C ALA A 242 -0.68 11.09 9.04
N GLU A 243 -0.21 10.40 8.00
CA GLU A 243 -0.01 11.01 6.70
C GLU A 243 -1.35 11.51 6.12
N LYS A 244 -1.30 12.66 5.44
CA LYS A 244 -2.50 13.29 4.87
C LYS A 244 -3.13 12.45 3.76
N GLU A 245 -2.32 11.73 2.99
CA GLU A 245 -2.78 10.83 1.93
C GLU A 245 -3.53 9.62 2.50
N GLU A 246 -3.02 9.09 3.60
CA GLU A 246 -3.61 7.99 4.35
C GLU A 246 -4.99 8.35 4.90
N ARG A 247 -5.11 9.56 5.45
CA ARG A 247 -6.40 10.10 5.91
C ARG A 247 -7.37 10.36 4.75
N LEU A 248 -6.88 10.80 3.58
CA LEU A 248 -7.71 10.95 2.38
C LEU A 248 -8.29 9.59 1.94
N MET A 249 -7.46 8.55 1.85
CA MET A 249 -7.92 7.21 1.48
C MET A 249 -9.03 6.69 2.42
N LEU A 250 -8.91 6.95 3.72
CA LEU A 250 -9.95 6.62 4.69
C LEU A 250 -11.27 7.36 4.40
N LEU A 251 -11.21 8.67 4.15
CA LEU A 251 -12.42 9.47 3.89
C LEU A 251 -13.09 9.12 2.56
N GLU A 252 -12.30 8.80 1.53
CA GLU A 252 -12.82 8.28 0.25
C GLU A 252 -13.56 6.96 0.47
N ALA A 253 -12.97 6.02 1.22
CA ALA A 253 -13.61 4.76 1.58
C ALA A 253 -14.89 4.96 2.41
N TRP A 254 -14.88 5.89 3.37
CA TRP A 254 -16.06 6.22 4.15
C TRP A 254 -17.17 6.82 3.28
N LEU A 255 -16.84 7.72 2.36
CA LEU A 255 -17.81 8.30 1.43
C LEU A 255 -18.42 7.22 0.51
N GLU A 256 -17.62 6.29 0.01
CA GLU A 256 -18.10 5.16 -0.79
C GLU A 256 -19.03 4.25 0.01
N ALA A 257 -18.70 3.97 1.28
CA ALA A 257 -19.55 3.19 2.17
C ALA A 257 -20.90 3.88 2.43
N GLU A 258 -20.90 5.18 2.74
CA GLU A 258 -22.14 5.96 2.97
C GLU A 258 -22.98 6.10 1.70
N LYS A 259 -22.36 6.18 0.52
CA LYS A 259 -23.08 6.14 -0.77
C LYS A 259 -23.78 4.81 -1.00
N LYS A 260 -23.19 3.68 -0.56
CA LYS A 260 -23.82 2.35 -0.64
C LYS A 260 -25.01 2.23 0.32
N ILE A 261 -24.92 2.85 1.51
CA ILE A 261 -26.01 2.89 2.49
C ILE A 261 -27.15 3.83 2.02
N GLY A 262 -26.79 4.98 1.42
CA GLY A 262 -27.72 5.98 0.90
C GLY A 262 -28.18 7.05 1.90
N ASP A 263 -27.48 7.21 3.03
CA ASP A 263 -27.84 8.22 4.04
C ASP A 263 -27.29 9.61 3.70
N ILE A 264 -28.19 10.50 3.31
CA ILE A 264 -27.88 11.86 2.82
C ILE A 264 -27.19 12.70 3.90
N SER A 265 -27.56 12.53 5.19
CA SER A 265 -26.99 13.34 6.28
C SER A 265 -25.54 12.94 6.56
N ALA A 266 -25.28 11.64 6.60
CA ALA A 266 -23.94 11.11 6.80
C ALA A 266 -23.02 11.45 5.62
N ILE A 267 -23.50 11.38 4.38
CA ILE A 267 -22.76 11.80 3.18
C ILE A 267 -22.31 13.26 3.31
N HIS A 268 -23.22 14.17 3.65
CA HIS A 268 -22.85 15.59 3.83
C HIS A 268 -21.85 15.79 4.97
N LYS A 269 -21.94 15.01 6.05
CA LYS A 269 -20.95 15.03 7.14
C LYS A 269 -19.57 14.64 6.62
N VAL A 270 -19.46 13.57 5.82
CA VAL A 270 -18.18 13.10 5.26
C VAL A 270 -17.65 14.08 4.20
N GLU A 271 -18.51 14.62 3.32
CA GLU A 271 -18.12 15.61 2.32
C GLU A 271 -17.53 16.88 2.95
N ASN A 272 -18.08 17.32 4.09
CA ASN A 272 -17.54 18.46 4.85
C ASN A 272 -16.16 18.17 5.47
N MET A 273 -15.79 16.90 5.63
CA MET A 273 -14.52 16.46 6.20
C MET A 273 -13.44 16.26 5.13
N MET A 274 -13.82 16.20 3.85
CA MET A 274 -12.89 15.99 2.73
C MET A 274 -11.86 17.12 2.61
N PRO A 275 -10.58 16.79 2.38
CA PRO A 275 -9.54 17.79 2.22
C PRO A 275 -9.65 18.48 0.86
N ARG A 276 -9.22 19.75 0.82
CA ARG A 276 -9.05 20.46 -0.46
C ARG A 276 -7.63 20.26 -0.96
N ARG A 277 -7.50 19.85 -2.23
CA ARG A 277 -6.20 19.74 -2.91
C ARG A 277 -5.70 21.14 -3.27
N VAL A 278 -4.61 21.58 -2.63
CA VAL A 278 -4.00 22.89 -2.88
C VAL A 278 -2.62 22.69 -3.48
N LYS A 279 -2.30 23.46 -4.53
CA LYS A 279 -0.97 23.51 -5.11
C LYS A 279 -0.06 24.35 -4.23
N LYS A 280 1.03 23.76 -3.74
CA LYS A 280 2.10 24.47 -3.05
C LYS A 280 3.39 24.34 -3.86
N ARG A 281 4.32 25.27 -3.63
CA ARG A 281 5.62 25.30 -4.30
C ARG A 281 6.68 25.19 -3.21
N ARG A 282 7.50 24.13 -3.24
CA ARG A 282 8.66 23.97 -2.35
C ARG A 282 9.93 24.28 -3.11
N GLN A 283 10.89 24.85 -2.42
CA GLN A 283 12.21 25.10 -2.97
C GLN A 283 13.05 23.84 -2.80
N ILE A 284 13.64 23.33 -3.88
CA ILE A 284 14.62 22.25 -3.80
C ILE A 284 16.00 22.86 -3.59
N GLN A 285 16.69 22.42 -2.54
CA GLN A 285 18.11 22.66 -2.38
C GLN A 285 18.86 21.48 -3.02
N THR A 286 19.84 21.78 -3.87
CA THR A 286 20.84 20.77 -4.27
C THR A 286 21.81 20.54 -3.12
N ASP A 287 22.54 19.41 -3.12
CA ASP A 287 23.54 19.05 -2.08
C ASP A 287 24.61 20.14 -1.86
N ASP A 288 24.78 21.08 -2.78
CA ASP A 288 25.71 22.22 -2.70
C ASP A 288 25.07 23.51 -2.14
N GLY A 289 23.84 23.45 -1.63
CA GLY A 289 23.15 24.60 -1.03
C GLY A 289 22.78 25.72 -2.02
N VAL A 290 22.87 25.46 -3.33
CA VAL A 290 22.43 26.39 -4.38
C VAL A 290 20.97 26.11 -4.74
N ASP A 291 20.19 27.17 -4.79
CA ASP A 291 18.75 27.17 -5.04
C ASP A 291 18.44 26.65 -6.46
N ALA A 292 17.95 25.42 -6.57
CA ALA A 292 17.76 24.72 -7.85
C ALA A 292 16.34 24.88 -8.44
N GLY A 293 15.52 25.78 -7.88
CA GLY A 293 14.19 26.11 -8.38
C GLY A 293 13.05 25.63 -7.49
N TRP A 294 11.83 25.87 -7.98
CA TRP A 294 10.57 25.56 -7.30
C TRP A 294 9.97 24.28 -7.86
N GLU A 295 9.70 23.28 -7.02
CA GLU A 295 8.90 22.11 -7.36
C GLU A 295 7.46 22.32 -6.89
N GLU A 296 6.51 22.22 -7.83
CA GLU A 296 5.08 22.22 -7.50
C GLU A 296 4.69 20.87 -6.90
N TYR A 297 4.25 20.85 -5.64
CA TYR A 297 3.71 19.66 -4.99
C TYR A 297 2.28 19.93 -4.51
N TYR A 298 1.48 18.87 -4.48
CA TYR A 298 0.10 18.95 -3.99
C TYR A 298 0.09 18.67 -2.49
N ASP A 299 -0.51 19.56 -1.72
CA ASP A 299 -0.75 19.37 -0.28
C ASP A 299 -2.25 19.31 -0.03
N TYR A 300 -2.67 18.36 0.81
CA TYR A 300 -4.05 18.18 1.23
C TYR A 300 -4.27 18.95 2.53
N ILE A 301 -5.21 19.90 2.53
CA ILE A 301 -5.57 20.65 3.73
C ILE A 301 -6.94 20.16 4.19
N PHE A 302 -6.96 19.50 5.35
CA PHE A 302 -8.19 19.13 6.02
C PHE A 302 -8.83 20.36 6.67
N PRO A 303 -10.16 20.53 6.56
CA PRO A 303 -10.87 21.62 7.24
C PRO A 303 -10.68 21.64 8.78
N GLN A 304 -10.31 20.50 9.37
CA GLN A 304 -10.08 20.33 10.81
C GLN A 304 -8.65 20.67 11.27
N ASP A 305 -7.63 20.55 10.40
CA ASP A 305 -6.24 20.88 10.75
C ASP A 305 -6.10 22.40 10.81
N GLN A 306 -6.32 22.95 12.00
CA GLN A 306 -6.55 24.36 12.28
C GLN A 306 -5.36 25.30 12.01
N ALA A 307 -4.27 24.84 11.41
CA ALA A 307 -3.15 25.70 11.05
C ALA A 307 -3.52 26.79 10.02
N ALA A 308 -4.63 26.61 9.28
CA ALA A 308 -5.09 27.59 8.30
C ALA A 308 -6.20 28.53 8.82
N LYS A 309 -6.82 28.28 9.99
CA LYS A 309 -7.91 29.13 10.51
C LYS A 309 -7.46 30.55 10.86
N GLY A 310 -6.18 30.73 11.21
CA GLY A 310 -5.59 32.06 11.46
C GLY A 310 -5.59 32.95 10.21
N SER A 311 -5.15 32.41 9.07
CA SER A 311 -5.15 33.13 7.80
C SER A 311 -6.55 33.30 7.20
N PHE A 312 -7.45 32.32 7.37
CA PHE A 312 -8.81 32.41 6.83
C PHE A 312 -9.68 33.44 7.56
N LYS A 313 -9.56 33.60 8.89
CA LYS A 313 -10.28 34.65 9.62
C LYS A 313 -9.85 36.05 9.19
N LEU A 314 -8.56 36.24 8.90
CA LEU A 314 -8.04 37.52 8.42
C LEU A 314 -8.56 37.83 7.01
N LEU A 315 -8.56 36.83 6.12
CA LEU A 315 -9.08 36.96 4.76
C LEU A 315 -10.60 37.19 4.74
N GLU A 316 -11.35 36.50 5.60
CA GLU A 316 -12.79 36.67 5.74
C GLU A 316 -13.15 38.04 6.33
N ALA A 317 -12.39 38.53 7.32
CA ALA A 317 -12.52 39.88 7.84
C ALA A 317 -12.21 40.94 6.76
N ALA A 318 -11.17 40.73 5.95
CA ALA A 318 -10.83 41.61 4.83
C ALA A 318 -11.93 41.63 3.75
N ALA A 319 -12.54 40.47 3.44
CA ALA A 319 -13.65 40.38 2.50
C ALA A 319 -14.92 41.06 3.04
N ARG A 320 -15.23 40.89 4.33
CA ARG A 320 -16.34 41.59 5.00
C ARG A 320 -16.13 43.10 5.02
N TRP A 321 -14.91 43.56 5.31
CA TRP A 321 -14.56 44.99 5.27
C TRP A 321 -14.71 45.57 3.86
N LYS A 322 -14.26 44.84 2.82
CA LYS A 322 -14.44 45.26 1.43
C LYS A 322 -15.92 45.36 1.04
N LYS A 323 -16.73 44.37 1.43
CA LYS A 323 -18.17 44.35 1.15
C LYS A 323 -18.91 45.46 1.89
N GLN A 324 -18.51 45.79 3.12
CA GLN A 324 -19.01 46.95 3.86
C GLN A 324 -18.63 48.26 3.19
N ARG A 325 -17.39 48.40 2.68
CA ARG A 325 -17.00 49.60 1.92
C ARG A 325 -17.76 49.74 0.62
N GLU A 326 -18.03 48.65 -0.10
CA GLU A 326 -18.85 48.69 -1.32
C GLU A 326 -20.31 49.06 -1.03
N LEU A 327 -20.88 48.58 0.09
CA LEU A 327 -22.22 48.96 0.53
C LEU A 327 -22.27 50.44 0.94
N MET A 328 -21.32 50.89 1.76
CA MET A 328 -21.22 52.31 2.15
C MET A 328 -20.97 53.22 0.94
N ALA A 329 -20.20 52.77 -0.05
CA ALA A 329 -20.01 53.50 -1.29
C ALA A 329 -21.30 53.58 -2.11
N LYS A 330 -22.09 52.50 -2.19
CA LYS A 330 -23.39 52.50 -2.85
C LYS A 330 -24.43 53.36 -2.12
N GLU A 331 -24.44 53.34 -0.79
CA GLU A 331 -25.31 54.20 0.02
C GLU A 331 -24.91 55.68 -0.12
N ALA A 332 -23.62 56.00 -0.13
CA ALA A 332 -23.13 57.35 -0.38
C ALA A 332 -23.45 57.83 -1.81
N GLN A 333 -23.37 56.93 -2.80
CA GLN A 333 -23.76 57.21 -4.18
C GLN A 333 -25.27 57.47 -4.29
N ALA A 334 -26.10 56.68 -3.60
CA ALA A 334 -27.55 56.87 -3.57
C ALA A 334 -27.94 58.20 -2.89
N VAL A 335 -27.24 58.61 -1.83
CA VAL A 335 -27.47 59.90 -1.16
C VAL A 335 -26.96 61.08 -2.00
N ALA A 336 -25.94 60.89 -2.83
CA ALA A 336 -25.49 61.91 -3.78
C ALA A 336 -26.51 62.09 -4.92
N ASP A 337 -27.02 60.99 -5.48
CA ASP A 337 -28.07 61.03 -6.50
C ASP A 337 -29.37 61.69 -5.96
N ASP A 338 -29.74 61.45 -4.70
CA ASP A 338 -30.94 62.07 -4.07
C ASP A 338 -30.75 63.59 -3.83
N ARG A 339 -29.53 64.02 -3.50
CA ARG A 339 -29.19 65.44 -3.33
C ARG A 339 -29.08 66.19 -4.65
N ASP A 340 -28.68 65.51 -5.72
CA ASP A 340 -28.65 66.10 -7.06
C ASP A 340 -30.08 66.26 -7.61
N VAL A 341 -31.03 65.41 -7.21
CA VAL A 341 -32.47 65.62 -7.49
C VAL A 341 -33.02 66.81 -6.71
N GLU A 342 -32.68 66.99 -5.43
CA GLU A 342 -33.10 68.17 -4.65
C GLU A 342 -32.48 69.49 -5.16
N ARG A 343 -31.26 69.46 -5.68
CA ARG A 343 -30.60 70.65 -6.27
C ARG A 343 -31.23 71.10 -7.59
N VAL A 344 -31.64 70.17 -8.43
CA VAL A 344 -32.31 70.50 -9.70
C VAL A 344 -33.70 71.12 -9.44
N VAL A 345 -34.38 70.73 -8.35
CA VAL A 345 -35.66 71.32 -7.93
C VAL A 345 -35.48 72.72 -7.31
N ALA A 346 -34.30 73.01 -6.74
CA ALA A 346 -33.98 74.35 -6.21
C ALA A 346 -33.60 75.35 -7.31
N ASP A 347 -32.83 74.92 -8.33
CA ASP A 347 -32.40 75.80 -9.44
C ASP A 347 -33.57 76.20 -10.37
N GLU A 348 -34.61 75.38 -10.52
CA GLU A 348 -35.83 75.77 -11.27
C GLU A 348 -36.70 76.83 -10.54
N SER A 349 -36.48 77.04 -9.24
CA SER A 349 -37.26 78.00 -8.43
C SER A 349 -36.63 79.40 -8.30
N ASP A 350 -35.34 79.54 -8.62
CA ASP A 350 -34.59 80.80 -8.46
C ASP A 350 -34.40 81.59 -9.78
N GLU A 351 -34.76 81.04 -10.95
CA GLU A 351 -34.66 81.76 -12.24
C GLU A 351 -35.79 82.78 -12.52
N GLU A 352 -36.88 82.79 -11.74
CA GLU A 352 -37.99 83.75 -11.95
C GLU A 352 -37.81 85.12 -11.26
N SER A 353 -36.74 85.32 -10.47
CA SER A 353 -36.58 86.55 -9.70
C SER A 353 -35.16 87.10 -9.62
N ARG A 354 -34.61 87.63 -10.73
CA ARG A 354 -33.76 88.85 -10.73
C ARG A 354 -33.22 89.20 -12.12
N GLY A 355 -33.99 90.03 -12.84
CA GLY A 355 -33.45 90.91 -13.87
C GLY A 355 -33.29 92.34 -13.35
N ARG A 356 -32.05 92.84 -13.17
CA ARG A 356 -31.59 94.19 -13.62
C ARG A 356 -30.13 94.53 -13.19
N VAL A 357 -29.20 94.37 -14.15
CA VAL A 357 -28.35 95.41 -14.80
C VAL A 357 -27.25 96.18 -14.01
N ARG A 358 -25.99 95.97 -14.50
CA ARG A 358 -24.79 96.86 -14.71
C ARG A 358 -24.03 97.41 -13.48
N GLN A 359 -22.71 97.65 -13.49
CA GLN A 359 -21.68 97.87 -14.54
C GLN A 359 -20.26 97.78 -13.91
N GLY A 360 -19.21 97.49 -14.69
CA GLY A 360 -17.86 98.04 -14.47
C GLY A 360 -16.68 97.07 -14.32
N ASP A 361 -16.01 96.82 -15.45
CA ASP A 361 -14.56 96.71 -15.73
C ASP A 361 -13.56 96.26 -14.63
N SER A 362 -12.70 95.27 -14.92
CA SER A 362 -11.37 95.50 -15.53
C SER A 362 -10.45 94.27 -15.44
N ASP A 363 -9.93 93.88 -16.61
CA ASP A 363 -8.54 93.50 -16.90
C ASP A 363 -7.87 92.19 -16.41
N THR A 364 -7.40 91.48 -17.45
CA THR A 364 -6.06 90.91 -17.65
C THR A 364 -5.71 89.49 -17.14
N ASP A 365 -5.84 88.57 -18.10
CA ASP A 365 -4.73 87.92 -18.82
C ASP A 365 -3.99 86.67 -18.29
N ILE A 366 -3.86 85.75 -19.25
CA ILE A 366 -2.77 84.80 -19.53
C ILE A 366 -2.81 83.42 -18.83
N GLY A 367 -3.13 82.41 -19.65
CA GLY A 367 -2.06 81.53 -20.14
C GLY A 367 -2.04 80.05 -19.72
N SER A 368 -2.73 79.23 -20.50
CA SER A 368 -2.19 78.03 -21.17
C SER A 368 -1.68 76.82 -20.34
N SER A 369 -2.55 75.82 -20.27
CA SER A 369 -2.42 74.48 -20.90
C SER A 369 -1.10 73.66 -20.84
N SER A 370 -1.30 72.43 -20.36
CA SER A 370 -1.01 71.12 -20.99
C SER A 370 0.23 70.30 -20.65
N SER A 371 -0.09 69.01 -20.44
CA SER A 371 0.57 67.75 -20.84
C SER A 371 1.81 67.25 -20.10
N SER A 372 1.64 66.05 -19.56
CA SER A 372 2.44 64.82 -19.79
C SER A 372 3.97 64.96 -19.90
N ASP A 373 4.72 64.26 -19.04
CA ASP A 373 5.41 63.03 -19.44
C ASP A 373 6.17 62.37 -18.28
N GLU A 374 6.56 61.12 -18.55
CA GLU A 374 7.13 60.09 -17.71
C GLU A 374 8.55 60.35 -17.14
N SER A 375 8.88 59.46 -16.19
CA SER A 375 10.15 58.73 -16.00
C SER A 375 11.24 59.26 -15.04
N ASP A 376 11.59 58.30 -14.16
CA ASP A 376 12.92 57.92 -13.65
C ASP A 376 13.65 58.71 -12.55
N SER A 377 13.65 58.05 -11.38
CA SER A 377 14.85 57.46 -10.73
C SER A 377 15.66 58.23 -9.67
N GLU A 378 16.09 57.41 -8.70
CA GLU A 378 17.23 57.50 -7.78
C GLU A 378 17.14 58.26 -6.44
N SER A 379 17.02 57.43 -5.39
CA SER A 379 17.92 57.34 -4.23
C SER A 379 18.03 58.51 -3.24
N SER A 380 17.72 58.21 -1.97
CA SER A 380 18.60 58.58 -0.87
C SER A 380 18.39 57.64 0.32
N SER A 381 19.46 56.92 0.62
CA SER A 381 19.75 56.28 1.90
C SER A 381 19.88 57.33 3.00
N SER A 382 19.31 57.07 4.18
CA SER A 382 19.96 57.48 5.43
C SER A 382 19.57 56.56 6.58
N SER A 383 20.62 56.02 7.19
CA SER A 383 20.68 55.19 8.37
C SER A 383 20.23 55.94 9.63
N SER A 384 19.67 55.22 10.60
CA SER A 384 19.97 55.49 12.01
C SER A 384 19.81 54.21 12.84
N ASP A 385 20.96 53.64 13.17
CA ASP A 385 21.18 52.88 14.40
C ASP A 385 20.77 53.71 15.62
N SER A 386 20.21 53.08 16.67
CA SER A 386 20.86 53.04 17.98
C SER A 386 19.96 52.53 19.11
N ARG A 387 20.47 51.48 19.77
CA ARG A 387 20.50 51.21 21.23
C ARG A 387 19.16 50.80 21.88
N GLY A 388 19.04 49.71 22.63
CA GLY A 388 20.03 48.95 23.39
C GLY A 388 19.95 49.29 24.89
N SER A 389 19.97 48.25 25.73
CA SER A 389 20.02 48.24 27.22
C SER A 389 18.63 48.14 27.87
N THR A 390 18.35 47.19 28.77
CA THR A 390 19.21 46.44 29.71
C THR A 390 18.52 45.14 30.09
#